data_AF-A0A2N3G3D5-F1
#
_entry.id   AF-A0A2N3G3D5-F1
#
_cell.length_a   1.000
_cell.length_b   1.000
_cell.length_c   1.000
_cell.angle_alpha   90.00
_cell.angle_beta   90.00
_cell.angle_gamma   90.00
#
_symmetry.space_group_name_H-M   'P 1'
#
loop_
_entity.id
_entity.type
_entity.pdbx_description
1 polymer ?
#
loop_
_entity_poly.entity_id
_entity_poly.type
_entity_poly.pdbx_seq_one_letter_code
_entity_poly.pdbx_strand_id
1 'polypeptide(L)'
;MATKTPTKTPPKTGESPTAQRQSGKARAIAFLRVFIGTMWIFEITVGHNWKIGGLGSGAHEGWVGAGAGDQIREYVETAVADGTWAWAAWFMESVVAPNAVLFSYVTVIAQVLFGVFLIAGFAVRPTAVVALTFDLFIMMFGNSRIPPFFTAAHLFVLFTGAGQYYGVDGWLRVKLHGVKNGAARLGGWLIDLPIRLSPGLQNAVLASTALFSVYFLMNVAMRETPRMNMVAMDIGIILLIVTLGLIAKRFTQDHLAIVIAGLQVFIGYKFLHEIWVRTGAGNNGLPGWAPVDAQRELFEKLSDNHYGVVSAVIDSAVLPILGFWVIVFGVVQFAVGAALIVGYRTRLAASVGLVYLAVLIPLGFNRYAPFVMGLLIVAWALDGRRVLGVDAARDSDRTLDLPLPSRRQPLLVVTVLVAVVAVALVIAVFATGGITPDAYIDDLGAMTAALVAIITGPLAVAGWLKLRETVTA
;
A
#
# COMPACT_ATOMS: atom_id res chain seq x y z
N MET A 1 47.97 1.40 -27.15
CA MET A 1 47.26 0.40 -26.33
C MET A 1 45.76 0.59 -26.51
N ALA A 2 45.13 -0.22 -27.35
CA ALA A 2 43.67 -0.20 -27.53
C ALA A 2 43.03 -0.99 -26.39
N THR A 3 42.31 -0.29 -25.49
CA THR A 3 41.52 -0.90 -24.43
C THR A 3 40.40 -1.73 -25.04
N LYS A 4 40.54 -3.05 -25.04
CA LYS A 4 39.48 -4.00 -25.39
C LYS A 4 38.31 -3.78 -24.44
N THR A 5 37.23 -3.19 -24.96
CA THR A 5 35.93 -3.13 -24.29
C THR A 5 35.52 -4.56 -23.94
N PRO A 6 35.16 -4.87 -22.68
CA PRO A 6 34.78 -6.21 -22.30
C PRO A 6 33.55 -6.62 -23.10
N THR A 7 33.72 -7.63 -23.94
CA THR A 7 32.64 -8.29 -24.68
C THR A 7 31.66 -8.86 -23.66
N LYS A 8 30.52 -8.18 -23.47
CA LYS A 8 29.40 -8.71 -22.71
C LYS A 8 29.02 -10.06 -23.33
N THR A 9 29.30 -11.14 -22.62
CA THR A 9 28.79 -12.47 -22.96
C THR A 9 27.28 -12.36 -23.18
N PRO A 10 26.76 -12.78 -24.35
CA PRO A 10 25.33 -12.78 -24.60
C PRO A 10 24.63 -13.65 -23.55
N PRO A 11 23.44 -13.26 -23.07
CA PRO A 11 22.70 -14.06 -22.11
C PRO A 11 22.46 -15.46 -22.68
N LYS A 12 22.89 -16.49 -21.94
CA LYS A 12 22.84 -17.91 -22.34
C LYS A 12 21.41 -18.51 -22.30
N THR A 13 20.38 -17.72 -22.53
CA THR A 13 18.97 -18.15 -22.46
C THR A 13 18.23 -17.74 -23.71
N GLY A 14 17.45 -18.66 -24.27
CA GLY A 14 16.63 -18.44 -25.46
C GLY A 14 15.49 -17.41 -25.31
N GLU A 15 15.28 -16.84 -24.13
CA GLU A 15 14.35 -15.72 -23.94
C GLU A 15 15.01 -14.40 -24.33
N SER A 16 14.32 -13.64 -25.19
CA SER A 16 14.73 -12.28 -25.52
C SER A 16 14.72 -11.38 -24.25
N PRO A 17 15.62 -10.38 -24.17
CA PRO A 17 15.61 -9.41 -23.06
C PRO A 17 14.25 -8.77 -22.81
N THR A 18 13.41 -8.63 -23.83
CA THR A 18 12.05 -8.08 -23.72
C THR A 18 11.11 -8.97 -22.91
N ALA A 19 11.16 -10.29 -23.11
CA ALA A 19 10.31 -11.25 -22.39
C ALA A 19 10.63 -11.26 -20.89
N GLN A 20 11.92 -11.25 -20.54
CA GLN A 20 12.38 -11.20 -19.14
C GLN A 20 11.93 -9.91 -18.42
N ARG A 21 11.88 -8.78 -19.13
CA ARG A 21 11.38 -7.51 -18.57
C ARG A 21 9.88 -7.55 -18.29
N GLN A 22 9.12 -8.22 -19.16
CA GLN A 22 7.68 -8.37 -18.99
C GLN A 22 7.34 -9.28 -17.80
N SER A 23 8.08 -10.36 -17.57
CA SER A 23 7.87 -11.25 -16.41
C SER A 23 8.19 -10.56 -15.08
N GLY A 24 9.27 -9.76 -15.01
CA GLY A 24 9.57 -8.99 -13.80
C GLY A 24 8.48 -7.98 -13.44
N LYS A 25 7.93 -7.29 -14.44
CA LYS A 25 6.79 -6.37 -14.25
C LYS A 25 5.54 -7.11 -13.75
N ALA A 26 5.23 -8.26 -14.34
CA ALA A 26 4.11 -9.09 -13.94
C ALA A 26 4.20 -9.49 -12.47
N ARG A 27 5.40 -9.89 -12.01
CA ARG A 27 5.62 -10.27 -10.60
C ARG A 27 5.40 -9.11 -9.64
N ALA A 28 5.92 -7.92 -9.94
CA ALA A 28 5.74 -6.76 -9.06
C ALA A 28 4.27 -6.31 -8.97
N ILE A 29 3.53 -6.37 -10.08
CA ILE A 29 2.09 -6.07 -10.10
C ILE A 29 1.31 -7.10 -9.26
N ALA A 30 1.62 -8.39 -9.42
CA ALA A 30 1.00 -9.45 -8.64
C ALA A 30 1.35 -9.37 -7.14
N PHE A 31 2.60 -9.01 -6.81
CA PHE A 31 3.03 -8.75 -5.44
C PHE A 31 2.13 -7.70 -4.78
N LEU A 32 1.95 -6.54 -5.42
CA LEU A 32 1.13 -5.47 -4.84
C LEU A 32 -0.32 -5.91 -4.62
N ARG A 33 -0.88 -6.62 -5.61
CA ARG A 33 -2.25 -7.13 -5.55
C ARG A 33 -2.43 -8.06 -4.34
N VAL A 34 -1.54 -9.04 -4.18
CA VAL A 34 -1.59 -9.98 -3.06
C VAL A 34 -1.34 -9.27 -1.74
N PHE A 35 -0.33 -8.40 -1.67
CA PHE A 35 -0.02 -7.62 -0.47
C PHE A 35 -1.23 -6.83 0.04
N ILE A 36 -1.91 -6.10 -0.83
CA ILE A 36 -3.07 -5.27 -0.43
C ILE A 36 -4.27 -6.12 -0.07
N GLY A 37 -4.49 -7.25 -0.76
CA GLY A 37 -5.48 -8.22 -0.35
C GLY A 37 -5.20 -8.79 1.04
N THR A 38 -3.94 -9.10 1.35
CA THR A 38 -3.52 -9.54 2.68
C THR A 38 -3.71 -8.43 3.73
N MET A 39 -3.40 -7.17 3.40
CA MET A 39 -3.65 -6.04 4.32
C MET A 39 -5.14 -5.85 4.63
N TRP A 40 -6.05 -6.10 3.68
CA TRP A 40 -7.49 -6.13 3.98
C TRP A 40 -7.88 -7.23 4.95
N ILE A 41 -7.33 -8.45 4.77
CA ILE A 41 -7.56 -9.56 5.70
C ILE A 41 -6.96 -9.23 7.07
N PHE A 42 -5.80 -8.58 7.12
CA PHE A 42 -5.20 -8.12 8.35
C PHE A 42 -6.09 -7.10 9.06
N GLU A 43 -6.57 -6.06 8.37
CA GLU A 43 -7.41 -5.01 8.97
C GLU A 43 -8.75 -5.55 9.53
N ILE A 44 -9.33 -6.60 8.93
CA ILE A 44 -10.59 -7.16 9.42
C ILE A 44 -10.39 -8.16 10.58
N THR A 45 -9.22 -8.79 10.68
CA THR A 45 -8.93 -9.83 11.69
C THR A 45 -8.18 -9.28 12.91
N VAL A 46 -7.13 -8.49 12.68
CA VAL A 46 -6.13 -8.09 13.70
C VAL A 46 -5.98 -6.58 13.78
N GLY A 47 -6.23 -5.86 12.68
CA GLY A 47 -5.91 -4.45 12.57
C GLY A 47 -6.69 -3.56 13.55
N HIS A 48 -6.41 -2.26 13.49
CA HIS A 48 -6.94 -1.28 14.46
C HIS A 48 -8.47 -1.32 14.54
N ASN A 49 -9.11 -1.58 13.41
CA ASN A 49 -10.57 -1.68 13.31
C ASN A 49 -10.99 -3.13 13.03
N TRP A 50 -10.45 -4.10 13.77
CA TRP A 50 -10.85 -5.50 13.63
C TRP A 50 -12.37 -5.65 13.77
N LYS A 51 -12.93 -6.62 13.04
CA LYS A 51 -14.38 -6.84 12.98
C LYS A 51 -14.75 -8.27 13.31
N ILE A 52 -14.05 -9.22 12.69
CA ILE A 52 -14.31 -10.66 12.89
C ILE A 52 -13.32 -11.29 13.87
N GLY A 53 -12.21 -10.61 14.15
CA GLY A 53 -11.17 -11.10 15.05
C GLY A 53 -10.23 -12.12 14.42
N GLY A 54 -9.14 -12.38 15.14
CA GLY A 54 -8.19 -13.45 14.87
C GLY A 54 -8.36 -14.62 15.83
N LEU A 55 -7.38 -15.51 15.83
CA LEU A 55 -7.27 -16.56 16.84
C LEU A 55 -7.07 -15.90 18.22
N GLY A 56 -8.01 -16.11 19.13
CA GLY A 56 -7.96 -15.62 20.51
C GLY A 56 -8.74 -14.35 20.83
N SER A 57 -9.06 -13.50 19.84
CA SER A 57 -9.70 -12.20 20.10
C SER A 57 -11.23 -12.18 20.00
N GLY A 58 -11.80 -13.12 19.25
CA GLY A 58 -13.24 -13.12 18.94
C GLY A 58 -13.67 -11.95 18.05
N ALA A 59 -14.93 -12.00 17.62
CA ALA A 59 -15.52 -10.96 16.79
C ALA A 59 -15.87 -9.71 17.62
N HIS A 60 -15.74 -8.53 17.01
CA HIS A 60 -16.05 -7.27 17.66
C HIS A 60 -17.58 -7.05 17.69
N GLU A 61 -18.17 -6.95 18.88
CA GLU A 61 -19.63 -6.87 19.06
C GLU A 61 -20.26 -5.64 18.37
N GLY A 62 -19.55 -4.50 18.36
CA GLY A 62 -19.98 -3.30 17.64
C GLY A 62 -20.03 -3.41 16.11
N TRP A 63 -19.41 -4.44 15.53
CA TRP A 63 -19.41 -4.70 14.08
C TRP A 63 -20.36 -5.84 13.67
N VAL A 64 -20.44 -6.90 14.48
CA VAL A 64 -21.27 -8.07 14.22
C VAL A 64 -21.95 -8.57 15.49
N GLY A 65 -23.09 -9.21 15.34
CA GLY A 65 -23.86 -9.72 16.49
C GLY A 65 -24.83 -8.67 17.05
N ALA A 66 -25.04 -8.69 18.36
CA ALA A 66 -26.07 -7.89 19.01
C ALA A 66 -25.82 -6.37 18.97
N GLY A 67 -24.54 -5.95 19.01
CA GLY A 67 -24.12 -4.55 18.91
C GLY A 67 -23.83 -4.09 17.47
N ALA A 68 -24.17 -4.87 16.45
CA ALA A 68 -23.83 -4.54 15.07
C ALA A 68 -24.33 -3.13 14.69
N GLY A 69 -23.41 -2.27 14.25
CA GLY A 69 -23.71 -0.89 13.87
C GLY A 69 -23.31 0.14 14.91
N ASP A 70 -22.96 -0.24 16.14
CA ASP A 70 -22.51 0.71 17.17
C ASP A 70 -21.24 1.44 16.73
N GLN A 71 -20.28 0.71 16.17
CA GLN A 71 -19.05 1.30 15.62
C GLN A 71 -19.32 2.26 14.45
N ILE A 72 -20.32 1.93 13.60
CA ILE A 72 -20.71 2.82 12.49
C ILE A 72 -21.33 4.12 13.04
N ARG A 73 -22.18 4.04 14.06
CA ARG A 73 -22.76 5.24 14.69
C ARG A 73 -21.69 6.11 15.32
N GLU A 74 -20.76 5.51 16.06
CA GLU A 74 -19.63 6.23 16.67
C GLU A 74 -18.78 6.95 15.61
N TYR A 75 -18.45 6.30 14.49
CA TYR A 75 -17.71 6.97 13.41
C TYR A 75 -18.50 8.10 12.75
N VAL A 76 -19.82 7.94 12.58
CA VAL A 76 -20.67 9.01 12.05
C VAL A 76 -20.67 10.20 13.00
N GLU A 77 -20.98 9.97 14.28
CA GLU A 77 -21.02 11.01 15.31
C GLU A 77 -19.69 11.75 15.40
N THR A 78 -18.58 11.00 15.45
CA THR A 78 -17.24 11.59 15.52
C THR A 78 -16.90 12.39 14.27
N ALA A 79 -17.20 11.88 13.07
CA ALA A 79 -16.90 12.58 11.83
C ALA A 79 -17.71 13.87 11.65
N VAL A 80 -18.98 13.86 12.08
CA VAL A 80 -19.83 15.05 12.10
C VAL A 80 -19.30 16.06 13.11
N ALA A 81 -18.99 15.63 14.33
CA ALA A 81 -18.42 16.48 15.38
C ALA A 81 -17.06 17.08 14.98
N ASP A 82 -16.23 16.33 14.26
CA ASP A 82 -14.92 16.78 13.76
C ASP A 82 -15.04 17.75 12.55
N GLY A 83 -16.26 18.06 12.11
CA GLY A 83 -16.54 18.99 11.02
C GLY A 83 -16.24 18.41 9.64
N THR A 84 -16.74 17.20 9.33
CA THR A 84 -16.72 16.66 7.96
C THR A 84 -17.49 17.54 6.96
N TRP A 85 -17.46 17.22 5.67
CA TRP A 85 -18.15 18.04 4.66
C TRP A 85 -19.66 17.98 4.82
N ALA A 86 -20.37 19.10 4.66
CA ALA A 86 -21.82 19.17 4.89
C ALA A 86 -22.62 18.13 4.10
N TRP A 87 -22.25 17.87 2.84
CA TRP A 87 -22.88 16.83 2.03
C TRP A 87 -22.58 15.41 2.55
N ALA A 88 -21.39 15.20 3.11
CA ALA A 88 -20.97 13.93 3.70
C ALA A 88 -21.68 13.70 5.04
N ALA A 89 -21.75 14.74 5.89
CA ALA A 89 -22.53 14.74 7.13
C ALA A 89 -24.00 14.40 6.85
N TRP A 90 -24.62 15.09 5.89
CA TRP A 90 -26.00 14.80 5.49
C TRP A 90 -26.20 13.34 5.09
N PHE A 91 -25.32 12.77 4.26
CA PHE A 91 -25.41 11.36 3.86
C PHE A 91 -25.21 10.42 5.05
N MET A 92 -24.24 10.72 5.91
CA MET A 92 -23.95 9.93 7.10
C MET A 92 -25.12 9.92 8.10
N GLU A 93 -25.71 11.07 8.38
CA GLU A 93 -26.82 11.22 9.33
C GLU A 93 -28.15 10.71 8.76
N SER A 94 -28.40 10.94 7.46
CA SER A 94 -29.69 10.63 6.84
C SER A 94 -29.77 9.22 6.26
N VAL A 95 -28.63 8.62 5.90
CA VAL A 95 -28.58 7.31 5.22
C VAL A 95 -27.79 6.30 6.04
N VAL A 96 -26.59 6.63 6.50
CA VAL A 96 -25.70 5.65 7.15
C VAL A 96 -26.15 5.33 8.58
N ALA A 97 -26.30 6.33 9.45
CA ALA A 97 -26.64 6.14 10.86
C ALA A 97 -28.00 5.43 11.08
N PRO A 98 -29.08 5.77 10.34
CA PRO A 98 -30.36 5.06 10.47
C PRO A 98 -30.27 3.59 10.02
N ASN A 99 -29.32 3.27 9.14
CA ASN A 99 -29.08 1.94 8.59
C ASN A 99 -27.76 1.34 9.10
N ALA A 100 -27.28 1.76 10.29
CA ALA A 100 -25.94 1.43 10.76
C ALA A 100 -25.66 -0.08 10.83
N VAL A 101 -26.66 -0.88 11.24
CA VAL A 101 -26.58 -2.34 11.26
C VAL A 101 -26.26 -2.91 9.87
N LEU A 102 -26.99 -2.45 8.84
CA LEU A 102 -26.78 -2.87 7.46
C LEU A 102 -25.38 -2.48 6.99
N PHE A 103 -24.96 -1.22 7.21
CA PHE A 103 -23.64 -0.74 6.82
C PHE A 103 -22.51 -1.47 7.55
N SER A 104 -22.75 -1.92 8.78
CA SER A 104 -21.81 -2.74 9.54
C SER A 104 -21.55 -4.08 8.84
N TYR A 105 -22.61 -4.81 8.50
CA TYR A 105 -22.48 -6.09 7.78
C TYR A 105 -21.92 -5.90 6.37
N VAL A 106 -22.38 -4.89 5.63
CA VAL A 106 -21.84 -4.57 4.30
C VAL A 106 -20.34 -4.28 4.37
N THR A 107 -19.90 -3.54 5.39
CA THR A 107 -18.48 -3.25 5.62
C THR A 107 -17.67 -4.51 5.87
N VAL A 108 -18.14 -5.40 6.77
CA VAL A 108 -17.48 -6.68 7.06
C VAL A 108 -17.37 -7.53 5.78
N ILE A 109 -18.48 -7.71 5.06
CA ILE A 109 -18.53 -8.51 3.84
C ILE A 109 -17.61 -7.92 2.77
N ALA A 110 -17.67 -6.60 2.56
CA ALA A 110 -16.84 -5.91 1.58
C ALA A 110 -15.35 -6.12 1.86
N GLN A 111 -14.89 -5.92 3.09
CA GLN A 111 -13.48 -6.11 3.46
C GLN A 111 -13.00 -7.55 3.24
N VAL A 112 -13.80 -8.56 3.60
CA VAL A 112 -13.48 -9.97 3.31
C VAL A 112 -13.37 -10.20 1.81
N LEU A 113 -14.35 -9.73 1.03
CA LEU A 113 -14.36 -9.88 -0.42
C LEU A 113 -13.16 -9.19 -1.07
N PHE A 114 -12.82 -7.97 -0.64
CA PHE A 114 -11.65 -7.25 -1.14
C PHE A 114 -10.38 -8.05 -0.91
N GLY A 115 -10.18 -8.56 0.30
CA GLY A 115 -9.01 -9.37 0.64
C GLY A 115 -8.92 -10.63 -0.21
N VAL A 116 -9.99 -11.44 -0.25
CA VAL A 116 -10.02 -12.71 -0.99
C VAL A 116 -9.87 -12.49 -2.50
N PHE A 117 -10.61 -11.54 -3.08
CA PHE A 117 -10.62 -11.30 -4.52
C PHE A 117 -9.29 -10.74 -5.01
N LEU A 118 -8.65 -9.85 -4.24
CA LEU A 118 -7.31 -9.34 -4.56
C LEU A 118 -6.24 -10.43 -4.43
N ILE A 119 -6.24 -11.24 -3.36
CA ILE A 119 -5.28 -12.35 -3.22
C ILE A 119 -5.40 -13.33 -4.39
N ALA A 120 -6.63 -13.81 -4.65
CA ALA A 120 -6.90 -14.75 -5.74
C ALA A 120 -6.66 -14.12 -7.13
N GLY A 121 -6.76 -12.80 -7.24
CA GLY A 121 -6.76 -12.09 -8.52
C GLY A 121 -8.03 -12.35 -9.32
N PHE A 122 -9.19 -12.34 -8.65
CA PHE A 122 -10.52 -12.51 -9.24
C PHE A 122 -11.32 -11.21 -9.20
N ALA A 123 -11.93 -10.82 -10.31
CA ALA A 123 -12.70 -9.58 -10.49
C ALA A 123 -11.96 -8.34 -9.95
N VAL A 124 -10.64 -8.25 -10.20
CA VAL A 124 -9.76 -7.26 -9.52
C VAL A 124 -10.14 -5.83 -9.83
N ARG A 125 -10.50 -5.52 -11.08
CA ARG A 125 -10.90 -4.16 -11.47
C ARG A 125 -12.25 -3.76 -10.86
N PRO A 126 -13.32 -4.57 -10.96
CA PRO A 126 -14.55 -4.32 -10.20
C PRO A 126 -14.30 -4.15 -8.70
N THR A 127 -13.53 -5.04 -8.09
CA THR A 127 -13.15 -4.95 -6.67
C THR A 127 -12.48 -3.63 -6.36
N ALA A 128 -11.52 -3.20 -7.18
CA ALA A 128 -10.83 -1.92 -6.98
C ALA A 128 -11.77 -0.71 -7.09
N VAL A 129 -12.76 -0.71 -7.99
CA VAL A 129 -13.76 0.38 -8.08
C VAL A 129 -14.62 0.45 -6.82
N VAL A 130 -15.10 -0.69 -6.34
CA VAL A 130 -15.91 -0.75 -5.11
C VAL A 130 -15.06 -0.35 -3.91
N ALA A 131 -13.82 -0.84 -3.82
CA ALA A 131 -12.88 -0.53 -2.76
C ALA A 131 -12.48 0.96 -2.74
N LEU A 132 -12.32 1.62 -3.89
CA LEU A 132 -12.07 3.07 -3.96
C LEU A 132 -13.22 3.88 -3.37
N THR A 133 -14.46 3.47 -3.66
CA THR A 133 -15.65 4.09 -3.06
C THR A 133 -15.64 3.90 -1.54
N PHE A 134 -15.31 2.68 -1.10
CA PHE A 134 -15.23 2.33 0.31
C PHE A 134 -14.13 3.13 1.04
N ASP A 135 -12.93 3.23 0.46
CA ASP A 135 -11.83 4.02 1.00
C ASP A 135 -12.20 5.49 1.14
N LEU A 136 -12.90 6.06 0.14
CA LEU A 136 -13.38 7.43 0.20
C LEU A 136 -14.29 7.64 1.41
N PHE A 137 -15.25 6.75 1.66
CA PHE A 137 -16.12 6.87 2.84
C PHE A 137 -15.36 6.71 4.16
N ILE A 138 -14.40 5.79 4.24
CA ILE A 138 -13.55 5.67 5.43
C ILE A 138 -12.75 6.96 5.66
N MET A 139 -12.23 7.58 4.60
CA MET A 139 -11.58 8.89 4.66
C MET A 139 -12.56 9.97 5.12
N MET A 140 -13.80 10.00 4.62
CA MET A 140 -14.83 10.94 5.07
C MET A 140 -15.18 10.78 6.55
N PHE A 141 -15.01 9.59 7.13
CA PHE A 141 -15.07 9.39 8.58
C PHE A 141 -13.86 9.96 9.32
N GLY A 142 -12.93 10.67 8.66
CA GLY A 142 -11.77 11.29 9.29
C GLY A 142 -10.52 10.40 9.34
N ASN A 143 -10.48 9.27 8.62
CA ASN A 143 -9.33 8.37 8.66
C ASN A 143 -8.31 8.70 7.55
N SER A 144 -7.22 9.40 7.91
CA SER A 144 -6.16 9.79 6.96
C SER A 144 -4.92 8.89 6.95
N ARG A 145 -4.75 8.01 7.94
CA ARG A 145 -3.49 7.27 8.10
C ARG A 145 -3.34 6.13 7.10
N ILE A 146 -4.29 5.19 7.12
CA ILE A 146 -4.22 3.95 6.33
C ILE A 146 -5.02 4.03 5.02
N PRO A 147 -6.27 4.55 4.99
CA PRO A 147 -7.09 4.54 3.78
C PRO A 147 -6.43 5.17 2.53
N PRO A 148 -5.63 6.24 2.61
CA PRO A 148 -4.93 6.76 1.44
C PRO A 148 -3.99 5.75 0.77
N PHE A 149 -3.36 4.85 1.55
CA PHE A 149 -2.52 3.79 0.99
C PHE A 149 -3.34 2.76 0.22
N PHE A 150 -4.49 2.36 0.78
CA PHE A 150 -5.46 1.53 0.07
C PHE A 150 -5.93 2.23 -1.20
N THR A 151 -6.27 3.52 -1.15
CA THR A 151 -6.71 4.27 -2.34
C THR A 151 -5.63 4.29 -3.42
N ALA A 152 -4.38 4.61 -3.08
CA ALA A 152 -3.27 4.60 -4.03
C ALA A 152 -3.03 3.20 -4.62
N ALA A 153 -3.12 2.15 -3.81
CA ALA A 153 -3.02 0.77 -4.25
C ALA A 153 -4.18 0.34 -5.16
N HIS A 154 -5.42 0.68 -4.81
CA HIS A 154 -6.61 0.35 -5.60
C HIS A 154 -6.56 1.05 -6.95
N LEU A 155 -6.15 2.33 -7.01
CA LEU A 155 -5.87 3.03 -8.26
C LEU A 155 -4.81 2.27 -9.08
N PHE A 156 -3.71 1.85 -8.45
CA PHE A 156 -2.67 1.09 -9.13
C PHE A 156 -3.20 -0.21 -9.74
N VAL A 157 -3.89 -1.06 -8.96
CA VAL A 157 -4.37 -2.37 -9.46
C VAL A 157 -5.47 -2.21 -10.50
N LEU A 158 -6.29 -1.16 -10.38
CA LEU A 158 -7.34 -0.80 -11.34
C LEU A 158 -6.73 -0.50 -12.72
N PHE A 159 -5.76 0.41 -12.77
CA PHE A 159 -5.16 0.86 -14.02
C PHE A 159 -4.17 -0.15 -14.62
N THR A 160 -3.47 -0.94 -13.79
CA THR A 160 -2.56 -1.98 -14.30
C THR A 160 -3.28 -3.25 -14.74
N GLY A 161 -4.52 -3.48 -14.31
CA GLY A 161 -5.23 -4.74 -14.58
C GLY A 161 -4.61 -5.91 -13.81
N ALA A 162 -4.31 -5.70 -12.53
CA ALA A 162 -3.46 -6.60 -11.75
C ALA A 162 -3.96 -8.06 -11.66
N GLY A 163 -5.25 -8.32 -11.85
CA GLY A 163 -5.81 -9.68 -11.90
C GLY A 163 -5.29 -10.52 -13.06
N GLN A 164 -4.81 -9.89 -14.13
CA GLN A 164 -4.29 -10.60 -15.31
C GLN A 164 -2.89 -11.22 -15.06
N TYR A 165 -2.18 -10.77 -14.02
CA TYR A 165 -0.83 -11.26 -13.70
C TYR A 165 -0.90 -12.29 -12.57
N TYR A 166 -0.76 -13.57 -12.92
CA TYR A 166 -0.86 -14.70 -11.96
C TYR A 166 -2.14 -14.65 -11.10
N GLY A 167 -3.26 -14.23 -11.68
CA GLY A 167 -4.56 -14.21 -11.03
C GLY A 167 -5.60 -15.01 -11.81
N VAL A 168 -6.72 -15.28 -11.15
CA VAL A 168 -7.87 -15.97 -11.75
C VAL A 168 -8.41 -15.22 -12.98
N ASP A 169 -8.37 -13.88 -12.99
CA ASP A 169 -8.82 -13.08 -14.14
C ASP A 169 -8.04 -13.40 -15.40
N GLY A 170 -6.70 -13.51 -15.31
CA GLY A 170 -5.87 -13.89 -16.45
C GLY A 170 -6.20 -15.29 -16.98
N TRP A 171 -6.43 -16.25 -16.08
CA TRP A 171 -6.83 -17.60 -16.44
C TRP A 171 -8.23 -17.67 -17.08
N LEU A 172 -9.21 -16.96 -16.50
CA LEU A 172 -10.57 -16.86 -17.06
C LEU A 172 -10.55 -16.20 -18.44
N ARG A 173 -9.74 -15.15 -18.63
CA ARG A 173 -9.61 -14.45 -19.90
C ARG A 173 -9.16 -15.38 -21.03
N VAL A 174 -8.15 -16.23 -20.77
CA VAL A 174 -7.69 -17.23 -21.75
C VAL A 174 -8.81 -18.22 -22.09
N LYS A 175 -9.54 -18.71 -21.08
CA LYS A 175 -10.64 -19.66 -21.29
C LYS A 175 -11.84 -19.06 -22.03
N LEU A 176 -12.16 -17.79 -21.77
CA LEU A 176 -13.32 -17.12 -22.34
C LEU A 176 -13.07 -16.58 -23.76
N HIS A 177 -11.81 -16.35 -24.16
CA HIS A 177 -11.46 -15.75 -25.46
C HIS A 177 -12.00 -16.55 -26.68
N GLY A 178 -12.23 -17.86 -26.54
CA GLY A 178 -12.77 -18.72 -27.61
C GLY A 178 -14.29 -18.92 -27.59
N VAL A 179 -14.99 -18.46 -26.55
CA VAL A 179 -16.40 -18.78 -26.32
C VAL A 179 -17.30 -17.68 -26.88
N LYS A 180 -18.12 -17.99 -27.89
CA LYS A 180 -18.92 -16.99 -28.63
C LYS A 180 -20.29 -16.66 -28.00
N ASN A 181 -20.66 -17.26 -26.87
CA ASN A 181 -21.97 -17.03 -26.25
C ASN A 181 -22.04 -15.67 -25.51
N GLY A 182 -23.26 -15.17 -25.28
CA GLY A 182 -23.48 -13.87 -24.63
C GLY A 182 -23.00 -13.84 -23.18
N ALA A 183 -23.15 -14.95 -22.45
CA ALA A 183 -22.72 -15.08 -21.06
C ALA A 183 -21.20 -14.98 -20.89
N ALA A 184 -20.40 -15.60 -21.77
CA ALA A 184 -18.94 -15.50 -21.75
C ALA A 184 -18.47 -14.08 -22.08
N ARG A 185 -19.16 -13.39 -22.99
CA ARG A 185 -18.88 -11.97 -23.29
C ARG A 185 -19.18 -11.08 -22.09
N LEU A 186 -20.31 -11.29 -21.41
CA LEU A 186 -20.66 -10.56 -20.20
C LEU A 186 -19.67 -10.84 -19.07
N GLY A 187 -19.33 -12.11 -18.83
CA GLY A 187 -18.35 -12.51 -17.82
C GLY A 187 -16.96 -11.92 -18.10
N GLY A 188 -16.50 -11.98 -19.36
CA GLY A 188 -15.25 -11.35 -19.77
C GLY A 188 -15.27 -9.84 -19.58
N TRP A 189 -16.38 -9.17 -19.91
CA TRP A 189 -16.54 -7.72 -19.70
C TRP A 189 -16.54 -7.34 -18.22
N LEU A 190 -17.21 -8.12 -17.36
CA LEU A 190 -17.23 -7.89 -15.91
C LEU A 190 -15.83 -8.05 -15.30
N ILE A 191 -15.08 -9.07 -15.71
CA ILE A 191 -13.72 -9.33 -15.22
C ILE A 191 -12.74 -8.25 -15.71
N ASP A 192 -12.74 -7.98 -17.01
CA ASP A 192 -11.80 -7.02 -17.59
C ASP A 192 -12.17 -5.57 -17.25
N LEU A 193 -13.44 -5.30 -16.93
CA LEU A 193 -14.05 -3.99 -16.70
C LEU A 193 -13.33 -2.90 -17.52
N PRO A 194 -13.52 -2.89 -18.86
CA PRO A 194 -12.68 -2.09 -19.73
C PRO A 194 -12.90 -0.60 -19.46
N ILE A 195 -11.95 0.02 -18.73
CA ILE A 195 -11.93 1.45 -18.45
C ILE A 195 -11.47 2.20 -19.70
N ARG A 196 -12.29 2.17 -20.74
CA ARG A 196 -12.12 2.98 -21.95
C ARG A 196 -13.07 4.16 -21.84
N LEU A 197 -12.58 5.22 -21.24
CA LEU A 197 -13.31 6.48 -21.21
C LEU A 197 -13.33 7.08 -22.61
N SER A 198 -14.49 7.52 -23.09
CA SER A 198 -14.56 8.35 -24.29
C SER A 198 -13.76 9.64 -24.07
N PRO A 199 -13.24 10.30 -25.12
CA PRO A 199 -12.48 11.53 -24.96
C PRO A 199 -13.22 12.62 -24.15
N GLY A 200 -14.53 12.76 -24.38
CA GLY A 200 -15.39 13.68 -23.62
C GLY A 200 -15.46 13.31 -22.14
N LEU A 201 -15.69 12.03 -21.82
CA LEU A 201 -15.72 11.55 -20.43
C LEU A 201 -14.35 11.67 -19.76
N GLN A 202 -13.26 11.40 -20.47
CA GLN A 202 -11.91 11.59 -19.94
C GLN A 202 -11.64 13.06 -19.60
N ASN A 203 -12.10 14.00 -20.43
CA ASN A 203 -11.99 15.44 -20.15
C ASN A 203 -12.86 15.85 -18.95
N ALA A 204 -14.07 15.30 -18.83
CA ALA A 204 -14.93 15.54 -17.68
C ALA A 204 -14.28 15.01 -16.38
N VAL A 205 -13.76 13.79 -16.39
CA VAL A 205 -13.05 13.22 -15.22
C VAL A 205 -11.81 14.05 -14.87
N LEU A 206 -11.03 14.49 -15.86
CA LEU A 206 -9.89 15.36 -15.65
C LEU A 206 -10.30 16.68 -15.00
N ALA A 207 -11.33 17.35 -15.51
CA ALA A 207 -11.83 18.61 -14.97
C ALA A 207 -12.38 18.42 -13.54
N SER A 208 -13.17 17.38 -13.30
CA SER A 208 -13.72 17.08 -11.97
C SER A 208 -12.62 16.78 -10.95
N THR A 209 -11.66 15.92 -11.29
CA THR A 209 -10.55 15.59 -10.37
C THR A 209 -9.69 16.81 -10.07
N ALA A 210 -9.45 17.69 -11.05
CA ALA A 210 -8.71 18.94 -10.83
C ALA A 210 -9.48 19.89 -9.91
N LEU A 211 -10.78 20.08 -10.16
CA LEU A 211 -11.64 20.94 -9.36
C LEU A 211 -11.76 20.44 -7.92
N PHE A 212 -12.02 19.15 -7.74
CA PHE A 212 -12.11 18.56 -6.40
C PHE A 212 -10.76 18.58 -5.69
N SER A 213 -9.65 18.37 -6.39
CA SER A 213 -8.31 18.51 -5.80
C SER A 213 -8.11 19.90 -5.18
N VAL A 214 -8.39 20.96 -5.94
CA VAL A 214 -8.31 22.35 -5.45
C VAL A 214 -9.29 22.57 -4.29
N TYR A 215 -10.53 22.11 -4.44
CA TYR A 215 -11.55 22.21 -3.39
C TYR A 215 -11.06 21.62 -2.07
N PHE A 216 -10.60 20.36 -2.07
CA PHE A 216 -10.16 19.68 -0.85
C PHE A 216 -8.89 20.32 -0.27
N LEU A 217 -7.93 20.75 -1.10
CA LEU A 217 -6.73 21.45 -0.63
C LEU A 217 -7.04 22.82 0.00
N MET A 218 -7.95 23.59 -0.57
CA MET A 218 -8.39 24.86 0.03
C MET A 218 -9.11 24.65 1.35
N ASN A 219 -9.85 23.55 1.48
CA ASN A 219 -10.54 23.21 2.72
C ASN A 219 -9.58 22.86 3.87
N VAL A 220 -8.31 22.53 3.62
CA VAL A 220 -7.32 22.25 4.69
C VAL A 220 -7.15 23.43 5.64
N ALA A 221 -7.26 24.67 5.17
CA ALA A 221 -7.18 25.85 6.04
C ALA A 221 -8.49 26.15 6.79
N MET A 222 -9.58 25.48 6.40
CA MET A 222 -10.94 25.78 6.87
C MET A 222 -11.50 24.73 7.84
N ARG A 223 -10.87 23.56 8.01
CA ARG A 223 -11.39 22.55 8.95
C ARG A 223 -10.94 22.84 10.37
N GLU A 224 -11.83 22.51 11.28
CA GLU A 224 -11.68 22.78 12.71
C GLU A 224 -10.70 21.81 13.37
N THR A 225 -10.59 20.59 12.84
CA THR A 225 -9.78 19.53 13.44
C THR A 225 -8.56 19.16 12.59
N PRO A 226 -7.40 18.90 13.21
CA PRO A 226 -6.23 18.37 12.50
C PRO A 226 -6.51 17.08 11.73
N ARG A 227 -7.45 16.26 12.24
CA ARG A 227 -7.88 15.02 11.60
C ARG A 227 -8.50 15.28 10.23
N MET A 228 -9.47 16.18 10.14
CA MET A 228 -10.11 16.52 8.86
C MET A 228 -9.18 17.30 7.93
N ASN A 229 -8.24 18.09 8.47
CA ASN A 229 -7.16 18.71 7.69
C ASN A 229 -6.34 17.66 6.93
N MET A 230 -5.91 16.60 7.63
CA MET A 230 -5.15 15.52 7.00
C MET A 230 -5.95 14.79 5.91
N VAL A 231 -7.23 14.49 6.17
CA VAL A 231 -8.10 13.86 5.17
C VAL A 231 -8.27 14.74 3.93
N ALA A 232 -8.56 16.02 4.13
CA ALA A 232 -8.73 16.97 3.03
C ALA A 232 -7.46 17.05 2.17
N MET A 233 -6.29 17.11 2.79
CA MET A 233 -5.01 17.11 2.10
C MET A 233 -4.78 15.80 1.34
N ASP A 234 -5.02 14.64 1.96
CA ASP A 234 -4.82 13.34 1.32
C ASP A 234 -5.70 13.14 0.09
N ILE A 235 -6.99 13.49 0.19
CA ILE A 235 -7.91 13.44 -0.93
C ILE A 235 -7.49 14.42 -2.01
N GLY A 236 -7.15 15.66 -1.62
CA GLY A 236 -6.67 16.68 -2.52
C GLY A 236 -5.46 16.25 -3.35
N ILE A 237 -4.46 15.64 -2.69
CA ILE A 237 -3.23 15.14 -3.33
C ILE A 237 -3.49 13.91 -4.20
N ILE A 238 -4.30 12.95 -3.74
CA ILE A 238 -4.66 11.77 -4.57
C ILE A 238 -5.38 12.20 -5.85
N LEU A 239 -6.33 13.13 -5.74
CA LEU A 239 -7.04 13.67 -6.90
C LEU A 239 -6.10 14.43 -7.82
N LEU A 240 -5.15 15.21 -7.28
CA LEU A 240 -4.11 15.89 -8.06
C LEU A 240 -3.28 14.89 -8.86
N ILE A 241 -2.84 13.80 -8.22
CA ILE A 241 -2.07 12.74 -8.88
C ILE A 241 -2.87 12.11 -10.01
N VAL A 242 -4.17 11.84 -9.81
CA VAL A 242 -5.06 11.34 -10.86
C VAL A 242 -5.18 12.34 -12.02
N THR A 243 -5.38 13.63 -11.73
CA THR A 243 -5.43 14.70 -12.74
C THR A 243 -4.13 14.74 -13.55
N LEU A 244 -2.97 14.77 -12.89
CA LEU A 244 -1.67 14.79 -13.55
C LEU A 244 -1.44 13.54 -14.40
N GLY A 245 -1.88 12.37 -13.93
CA GLY A 245 -1.83 11.13 -14.72
C GLY A 245 -2.69 11.18 -15.98
N LEU A 246 -3.90 11.74 -15.90
CA LEU A 246 -4.78 11.93 -17.07
C LEU A 246 -4.22 12.93 -18.08
N ILE A 247 -3.53 13.98 -17.61
CA ILE A 247 -2.80 14.93 -18.45
C ILE A 247 -1.61 14.22 -19.10
N ALA A 248 -0.81 13.49 -18.33
CA ALA A 248 0.37 12.75 -18.82
C ALA A 248 0.02 11.74 -19.92
N LYS A 249 -1.14 11.09 -19.82
CA LYS A 249 -1.67 10.17 -20.84
C LYS A 249 -1.85 10.81 -22.21
N ARG A 250 -1.96 12.14 -22.31
CA ARG A 250 -1.99 12.87 -23.59
C ARG A 250 -0.62 12.93 -24.26
N PHE A 251 0.46 12.80 -23.50
CA PHE A 251 1.84 12.90 -23.98
C PHE A 251 2.52 11.54 -24.14
N THR A 252 2.07 10.51 -23.44
CA THR A 252 2.61 9.15 -23.55
C THR A 252 1.53 8.08 -23.47
N GLN A 253 1.74 6.99 -24.20
CA GLN A 253 0.89 5.79 -24.17
C GLN A 253 1.36 4.77 -23.13
N ASP A 254 2.48 5.00 -22.44
CA ASP A 254 2.98 4.11 -21.38
C ASP A 254 2.17 4.31 -20.09
N HIS A 255 0.98 3.70 -20.05
CA HIS A 255 0.08 3.77 -18.90
C HIS A 255 0.73 3.27 -17.61
N LEU A 256 1.55 2.23 -17.70
CA LEU A 256 2.22 1.66 -16.54
C LEU A 256 3.20 2.68 -15.94
N ALA A 257 3.98 3.36 -16.78
CA ALA A 257 4.90 4.38 -16.29
C ALA A 257 4.19 5.58 -15.65
N ILE A 258 3.04 6.02 -16.19
CA ILE A 258 2.21 7.06 -15.57
C ILE A 258 1.75 6.64 -14.18
N VAL A 259 1.22 5.41 -14.05
CA VAL A 259 0.71 4.90 -12.77
C VAL A 259 1.85 4.76 -11.74
N ILE A 260 3.03 4.31 -12.15
CA ILE A 260 4.20 4.21 -11.26
C ILE A 260 4.67 5.59 -10.83
N ALA A 261 4.72 6.58 -11.74
CA ALA A 261 5.08 7.95 -11.40
C ALA A 261 4.10 8.53 -10.36
N GLY A 262 2.79 8.31 -10.56
CA GLY A 262 1.78 8.70 -9.57
C GLY A 262 1.97 8.02 -8.21
N LEU A 263 2.28 6.72 -8.21
CA LEU A 263 2.59 5.98 -6.98
C LEU A 263 3.85 6.51 -6.28
N GLN A 264 4.91 6.84 -7.04
CA GLN A 264 6.14 7.43 -6.51
C GLN A 264 5.88 8.79 -5.87
N VAL A 265 5.12 9.66 -6.54
CA VAL A 265 4.72 10.96 -5.99
C VAL A 265 3.90 10.77 -4.71
N PHE A 266 2.96 9.83 -4.68
CA PHE A 266 2.18 9.52 -3.49
C PHE A 266 3.06 9.06 -2.32
N ILE A 267 3.97 8.10 -2.54
CA ILE A 267 4.87 7.62 -1.49
C ILE A 267 5.80 8.75 -1.01
N GLY A 268 6.33 9.54 -1.93
CA GLY A 268 7.17 10.69 -1.62
C GLY A 268 6.41 11.72 -0.78
N TYR A 269 5.17 12.02 -1.16
CA TYR A 269 4.25 12.84 -0.37
C TYR A 269 4.04 12.25 1.03
N LYS A 270 3.78 10.95 1.18
CA LYS A 270 3.58 10.34 2.51
C LYS A 270 4.83 10.42 3.40
N PHE A 271 6.04 10.26 2.85
CA PHE A 271 7.26 10.52 3.61
C PHE A 271 7.34 11.98 4.11
N LEU A 272 7.02 12.95 3.25
CA LEU A 272 7.10 14.36 3.64
C LEU A 272 5.93 14.82 4.53
N HIS A 273 4.75 14.26 4.32
CA HIS A 273 3.55 14.50 5.12
C HIS A 273 3.81 14.19 6.60
N GLU A 274 4.38 13.01 6.89
CA GLU A 274 4.73 12.61 8.24
C GLU A 274 5.82 13.48 8.88
N ILE A 275 6.58 14.25 8.09
CA ILE A 275 7.56 15.22 8.57
C ILE A 275 6.90 16.53 9.03
N TRP A 276 6.00 17.08 8.22
CA TRP A 276 5.51 18.45 8.42
C TRP A 276 4.23 18.53 9.24
N VAL A 277 3.41 17.48 9.18
CA VAL A 277 2.05 17.52 9.72
C VAL A 277 2.02 16.95 11.14
N ARG A 278 2.99 16.11 11.49
CA ARG A 278 3.09 15.53 12.83
C ARG A 278 3.94 16.37 13.75
N THR A 279 3.28 16.89 14.78
CA THR A 279 3.94 17.50 15.95
C THR A 279 4.28 16.47 17.03
N GLY A 280 3.63 15.29 17.02
CA GLY A 280 3.86 14.20 17.97
C GLY A 280 4.50 12.95 17.35
N ALA A 281 5.37 12.28 18.11
CA ALA A 281 5.87 10.97 17.77
C ALA A 281 4.76 9.93 18.03
N GLY A 282 4.50 9.05 17.07
CA GLY A 282 3.55 7.96 17.28
C GLY A 282 3.94 6.75 16.46
N ASN A 283 3.93 5.57 17.09
CA ASN A 283 4.16 4.26 16.47
C ASN A 283 3.32 4.01 15.21
N ASN A 284 2.18 4.70 15.10
CA ASN A 284 1.25 4.64 13.99
C ASN A 284 1.67 5.45 12.75
N GLY A 285 2.87 6.04 12.73
CA GLY A 285 3.40 6.86 11.61
C GLY A 285 4.88 6.61 11.37
N LEU A 286 5.56 7.55 10.73
CA LEU A 286 7.03 7.56 10.64
C LEU A 286 7.60 8.54 11.68
N PRO A 287 8.82 8.30 12.21
CA PRO A 287 9.37 9.12 13.29
C PRO A 287 9.61 10.59 12.88
N GLY A 288 9.96 10.87 11.62
CA GLY A 288 10.05 12.24 11.08
C GLY A 288 10.93 13.17 11.90
N TRP A 289 10.47 14.42 12.08
CA TRP A 289 11.13 15.45 12.90
C TRP A 289 10.49 15.66 14.27
N ALA A 290 9.81 14.64 14.82
CA ALA A 290 9.24 14.77 16.14
C ALA A 290 10.34 15.16 17.16
N PRO A 291 10.05 16.05 18.14
CA PRO A 291 11.02 16.45 19.15
C PRO A 291 11.66 15.26 19.87
N VAL A 292 12.90 15.43 20.34
CA VAL A 292 13.66 14.36 21.00
C VAL A 292 12.88 13.75 22.17
N ASP A 293 12.20 14.57 22.97
CA ASP A 293 11.43 14.10 24.12
C ASP A 293 10.22 13.26 23.71
N ALA A 294 9.49 13.68 22.67
CA ALA A 294 8.37 12.91 22.13
C ALA A 294 8.84 11.58 21.53
N GLN A 295 9.98 11.57 20.82
CA GLN A 295 10.56 10.33 20.33
C GLN A 295 11.08 9.45 21.48
N ARG A 296 11.58 10.04 22.56
CA ARG A 296 12.06 9.29 23.72
C ARG A 296 10.91 8.52 24.35
N GLU A 297 9.80 9.20 24.63
CA GLU A 297 8.58 8.58 25.14
C GLU A 297 8.10 7.45 24.22
N LEU A 298 8.09 7.68 22.90
CA LEU A 298 7.74 6.65 21.94
C LEU A 298 8.67 5.45 22.01
N PHE A 299 9.99 5.65 21.98
CA PHE A 299 10.95 4.54 21.97
C PHE A 299 11.04 3.79 23.31
N GLU A 300 10.85 4.46 24.44
CA GLU A 300 10.70 3.82 25.75
C GLU A 300 9.47 2.91 25.73
N LYS A 301 8.33 3.41 25.26
CA LYS A 301 7.11 2.62 25.07
C LYS A 301 7.28 1.46 24.09
N LEU A 302 8.04 1.67 23.01
CA LEU A 302 8.38 0.58 22.09
C LEU A 302 9.23 -0.46 22.81
N SER A 303 10.25 -0.06 23.57
CA SER A 303 11.12 -0.97 24.31
C SER A 303 10.33 -1.82 25.32
N ASP A 304 9.44 -1.18 26.09
CA ASP A 304 8.65 -1.81 27.15
C ASP A 304 7.68 -2.88 26.65
N ASN A 305 7.16 -2.72 25.42
CA ASN A 305 6.11 -3.58 24.87
C ASN A 305 6.57 -4.47 23.70
N HIS A 306 7.88 -4.61 23.49
CA HIS A 306 8.45 -5.43 22.41
C HIS A 306 9.19 -6.66 22.95
N TYR A 307 9.55 -7.59 22.04
CA TYR A 307 10.46 -8.69 22.37
C TYR A 307 11.78 -8.20 22.94
N GLY A 308 12.26 -8.84 24.02
CA GLY A 308 13.45 -8.41 24.75
C GLY A 308 14.72 -8.22 23.92
N VAL A 309 14.89 -8.94 22.80
CA VAL A 309 16.01 -8.72 21.87
C VAL A 309 15.91 -7.36 21.18
N VAL A 310 14.71 -6.94 20.78
CA VAL A 310 14.46 -5.64 20.17
C VAL A 310 14.53 -4.54 21.23
N SER A 311 13.95 -4.76 22.41
CA SER A 311 14.06 -3.84 23.56
C SER A 311 15.53 -3.55 23.89
N ALA A 312 16.37 -4.59 23.98
CA ALA A 312 17.81 -4.44 24.20
C ALA A 312 18.50 -3.61 23.11
N VAL A 313 18.09 -3.73 21.84
CA VAL A 313 18.62 -2.88 20.75
C VAL A 313 18.16 -1.43 20.91
N ILE A 314 16.90 -1.19 21.27
CA ILE A 314 16.38 0.16 21.50
C ILE A 314 17.13 0.82 22.66
N ASP A 315 17.26 0.13 23.79
CA ASP A 315 17.88 0.64 25.02
C ASP A 315 19.37 0.91 24.85
N SER A 316 20.08 0.08 24.08
CA SER A 316 21.52 0.18 23.92
C SER A 316 21.96 1.05 22.73
N ALA A 317 21.20 1.05 21.63
CA ALA A 317 21.63 1.68 20.37
C ALA A 317 20.78 2.90 19.97
N VAL A 318 19.54 3.01 20.44
CA VAL A 318 18.62 4.10 20.04
C VAL A 318 18.50 5.17 21.12
N LEU A 319 18.02 4.82 22.31
CA LEU A 319 17.73 5.77 23.40
C LEU A 319 18.94 6.61 23.88
N PRO A 320 20.17 6.07 23.98
CA PRO A 320 21.32 6.82 24.48
C PRO A 320 21.76 7.94 23.54
N ILE A 321 21.53 7.76 22.23
CA ILE A 321 21.94 8.69 21.17
C ILE A 321 20.74 9.16 20.35
N LEU A 322 19.56 9.27 20.98
CA LEU A 322 18.30 9.55 20.27
C LEU A 322 18.34 10.87 19.49
N GLY A 323 19.01 11.90 20.00
CA GLY A 323 19.17 13.17 19.28
C GLY A 323 19.85 13.01 17.90
N PHE A 324 20.80 12.08 17.78
CA PHE A 324 21.39 11.73 16.49
C PHE A 324 20.37 11.03 15.58
N TRP A 325 19.61 10.06 16.11
CA TRP A 325 18.62 9.32 15.34
C TRP A 325 17.47 10.20 14.84
N VAL A 326 16.98 11.16 15.62
CA VAL A 326 15.97 12.14 15.18
C VAL A 326 16.43 12.86 13.91
N ILE A 327 17.70 13.29 13.86
CA ILE A 327 18.28 13.93 12.67
C ILE A 327 18.33 12.95 11.50
N VAL A 328 18.80 11.71 11.73
CA VAL A 328 18.87 10.67 10.69
C VAL A 328 17.48 10.38 10.12
N PHE A 329 16.47 10.20 10.96
CA PHE A 329 15.08 9.94 10.57
C PHE A 329 14.54 11.08 9.71
N GLY A 330 14.66 12.31 10.19
CA GLY A 330 14.22 13.50 9.47
C GLY A 330 14.91 13.68 8.11
N VAL A 331 16.24 13.54 8.06
CA VAL A 331 17.03 13.71 6.82
C VAL A 331 16.70 12.61 5.81
N VAL A 332 16.68 11.34 6.21
CA VAL A 332 16.40 10.22 5.31
C VAL A 332 14.99 10.34 4.74
N GLN A 333 14.01 10.59 5.61
CA GLN A 333 12.61 10.72 5.21
C GLN A 333 12.39 11.93 4.28
N PHE A 334 13.02 13.08 4.57
CA PHE A 334 12.96 14.25 3.71
C PHE A 334 13.61 13.98 2.34
N ALA A 335 14.83 13.46 2.35
CA ALA A 335 15.60 13.23 1.12
C ALA A 335 14.92 12.20 0.21
N VAL A 336 14.43 11.09 0.77
CA VAL A 336 13.68 10.07 0.02
C VAL A 336 12.37 10.65 -0.48
N GLY A 337 11.61 11.35 0.37
CA GLY A 337 10.34 11.95 0.02
C GLY A 337 10.45 12.93 -1.15
N ALA A 338 11.35 13.92 -1.03
CA ALA A 338 11.60 14.92 -2.07
C ALA A 338 12.13 14.29 -3.37
N ALA A 339 13.07 13.34 -3.27
CA ALA A 339 13.60 12.65 -4.44
C ALA A 339 12.53 11.87 -5.21
N LEU A 340 11.59 11.22 -4.52
CA LEU A 340 10.50 10.49 -5.16
C LEU A 340 9.48 11.42 -5.82
N ILE A 341 9.11 12.54 -5.19
CA ILE A 341 8.19 13.52 -5.77
C ILE A 341 8.77 14.15 -7.04
N VAL A 342 10.03 14.59 -7.00
CA VAL A 342 10.71 15.23 -8.14
C VAL A 342 11.08 14.21 -9.23
N GLY A 343 11.07 12.92 -8.89
CA GLY A 343 11.55 11.87 -9.78
C GLY A 343 13.07 11.94 -9.98
N TYR A 344 13.84 12.28 -8.94
CA TYR A 344 15.30 12.38 -8.98
C TYR A 344 15.97 11.18 -8.31
N ARG A 345 16.79 10.43 -9.06
CA ARG A 345 17.41 9.18 -8.60
C ARG A 345 16.42 8.28 -7.86
N THR A 346 15.21 8.17 -8.41
CA THR A 346 14.04 7.49 -7.82
C THR A 346 14.37 6.11 -7.27
N ARG A 347 15.20 5.35 -7.99
CA ARG A 347 15.62 4.01 -7.55
C ARG A 347 16.56 4.03 -6.36
N LEU A 348 17.51 4.97 -6.31
CA LEU A 348 18.38 5.12 -5.14
C LEU A 348 17.55 5.57 -3.94
N ALA A 349 16.67 6.56 -4.13
CA ALA A 349 15.75 7.02 -3.11
C ALA A 349 14.88 5.88 -2.58
N ALA A 350 14.29 5.08 -3.48
CA ALA A 350 13.50 3.93 -3.09
C ALA A 350 14.33 2.84 -2.39
N SER A 351 15.56 2.57 -2.83
CA SER A 351 16.47 1.65 -2.12
C SER A 351 16.79 2.13 -0.70
N VAL A 352 17.11 3.41 -0.53
CA VAL A 352 17.36 4.00 0.79
C VAL A 352 16.11 3.93 1.66
N GLY A 353 14.95 4.27 1.10
CA GLY A 353 13.66 4.17 1.79
C GLY A 353 13.31 2.74 2.20
N LEU A 354 13.61 1.74 1.37
CA LEU A 354 13.39 0.33 1.71
C LEU A 354 14.28 -0.13 2.86
N VAL A 355 15.56 0.27 2.87
CA VAL A 355 16.47 -0.03 3.98
C VAL A 355 15.98 0.64 5.26
N TYR A 356 15.59 1.92 5.17
CA TYR A 356 15.04 2.67 6.29
C TYR A 356 13.80 1.99 6.89
N LEU A 357 12.82 1.63 6.06
CA LEU A 357 11.58 0.97 6.52
C LEU A 357 11.85 -0.45 7.03
N ALA A 358 12.79 -1.19 6.43
CA ALA A 358 13.18 -2.51 6.91
C ALA A 358 13.85 -2.47 8.29
N VAL A 359 14.39 -1.32 8.71
CA VAL A 359 14.87 -1.11 10.09
C VAL A 359 13.73 -0.67 11.01
N LEU A 360 12.85 0.24 10.57
CA LEU A 360 11.78 0.75 11.41
C LEU A 360 10.72 -0.29 11.76
N ILE A 361 10.33 -1.17 10.82
CA ILE A 361 9.28 -2.17 11.08
C ILE A 361 9.67 -3.10 12.23
N PRO A 362 10.86 -3.73 12.25
CA PRO A 362 11.32 -4.52 13.41
C PRO A 362 11.42 -3.76 14.73
N LEU A 363 11.54 -2.43 14.72
CA LEU A 363 11.55 -1.59 15.93
C LEU A 363 10.13 -1.30 16.46
N GLY A 364 9.08 -1.73 15.77
CA GLY A 364 7.69 -1.56 16.20
C GLY A 364 6.88 -0.50 15.45
N PHE A 365 7.43 0.08 14.37
CA PHE A 365 6.67 0.99 13.49
C PHE A 365 5.74 0.20 12.56
N ASN A 366 4.68 -0.33 13.15
CA ASN A 366 3.91 -1.44 12.59
C ASN A 366 2.70 -1.02 11.76
N ARG A 367 2.25 0.23 11.83
CA ARG A 367 1.05 0.63 11.09
C ARG A 367 1.38 1.20 9.72
N TYR A 368 2.16 2.27 9.69
CA TYR A 368 2.38 3.06 8.49
C TYR A 368 3.52 2.52 7.62
N ALA A 369 4.64 2.16 8.24
CA ALA A 369 5.84 1.73 7.52
C ALA A 369 5.62 0.48 6.65
N PRO A 370 4.86 -0.55 7.06
CA PRO A 370 4.55 -1.70 6.19
C PRO A 370 3.83 -1.33 4.90
N PHE A 371 2.83 -0.44 4.97
CA PHE A 371 2.14 0.04 3.78
C PHE A 371 3.09 0.80 2.84
N VAL A 372 3.86 1.74 3.39
CA VAL A 372 4.85 2.49 2.60
C VAL A 372 5.86 1.52 1.96
N MET A 373 6.33 0.52 2.70
CA MET A 373 7.29 -0.46 2.21
C MET A 373 6.71 -1.30 1.07
N GLY A 374 5.49 -1.81 1.22
CA GLY A 374 4.82 -2.59 0.17
C GLY A 374 4.66 -1.80 -1.13
N LEU A 375 4.22 -0.54 -1.06
CA LEU A 375 4.13 0.33 -2.24
C LEU A 375 5.52 0.68 -2.81
N LEU A 376 6.51 0.90 -1.95
CA LEU A 376 7.87 1.28 -2.35
C LEU A 376 8.61 0.12 -3.03
N ILE A 377 8.38 -1.12 -2.61
CA ILE A 377 8.90 -2.33 -3.30
C ILE A 377 8.47 -2.32 -4.77
N VAL A 378 7.20 -1.99 -5.02
CA VAL A 378 6.61 -1.98 -6.36
C VAL A 378 7.16 -0.81 -7.18
N ALA A 379 7.22 0.39 -6.59
CA ALA A 379 7.82 1.55 -7.23
C ALA A 379 9.31 1.35 -7.56
N TRP A 380 10.05 0.65 -6.68
CA TRP A 380 11.46 0.28 -6.88
C TRP A 380 11.64 -0.75 -8.00
N ALA A 381 10.78 -1.77 -8.03
CA ALA A 381 10.89 -2.87 -8.99
C ALA A 381 10.48 -2.43 -10.40
N LEU A 382 9.42 -1.62 -10.53
CA LEU A 382 8.88 -1.25 -11.83
C LEU A 382 9.59 -0.05 -12.48
N ASP A 383 10.40 0.69 -11.71
CA ASP A 383 11.27 1.79 -12.15
C ASP A 383 10.55 2.82 -13.06
N GLY A 384 9.80 3.73 -12.45
CA GLY A 384 8.98 4.75 -13.12
C GLY A 384 9.73 5.86 -13.88
N ARG A 385 11.05 5.71 -14.13
CA ARG A 385 11.94 6.73 -14.73
C ARG A 385 11.54 7.23 -16.13
N ARG A 386 10.40 6.79 -16.67
CA ARG A 386 10.03 7.02 -18.06
C ARG A 386 9.13 8.24 -18.25
N VAL A 387 8.49 8.75 -17.19
CA VAL A 387 7.50 9.84 -17.32
C VAL A 387 7.49 10.71 -16.05
N LEU A 388 7.29 12.03 -16.21
CA LEU A 388 7.02 13.03 -15.15
C LEU A 388 8.15 13.32 -14.13
N GLY A 389 9.37 12.82 -14.31
CA GLY A 389 10.48 13.04 -13.37
C GLY A 389 11.79 13.49 -14.02
N VAL A 390 12.71 14.05 -13.22
CA VAL A 390 14.06 14.46 -13.68
C VAL A 390 14.85 13.28 -14.26
N ASP A 391 14.65 12.07 -13.74
CA ASP A 391 15.28 10.86 -14.26
C ASP A 391 14.84 10.53 -15.70
N ALA A 392 13.67 11.01 -16.16
CA ALA A 392 13.20 10.76 -17.52
C ALA A 392 14.04 11.47 -18.60
N ALA A 393 14.76 12.55 -18.23
CA ALA A 393 15.72 13.19 -19.11
C ALA A 393 17.04 12.41 -19.24
N ARG A 394 17.30 11.45 -18.34
CA ARG A 394 18.53 10.65 -18.32
C ARG A 394 18.26 9.29 -18.94
N ASP A 395 18.39 9.25 -20.27
CA ASP A 395 18.16 8.11 -21.15
C ASP A 395 18.84 6.82 -20.65
N SER A 396 18.09 5.98 -19.92
CA SER A 396 18.57 4.66 -19.49
C SER A 396 17.43 3.65 -19.52
N ASP A 397 17.41 2.85 -20.58
CA ASP A 397 16.34 1.89 -20.87
C ASP A 397 16.46 0.59 -20.04
N ARG A 398 16.74 0.69 -18.73
CA ARG A 398 16.93 -0.47 -17.84
C ARG A 398 15.73 -0.68 -16.91
N THR A 399 14.87 -1.64 -17.22
CA THR A 399 13.92 -2.18 -16.23
C THR A 399 14.59 -3.28 -15.41
N LEU A 400 14.37 -3.31 -14.10
CA LEU A 400 14.85 -4.38 -13.23
C LEU A 400 13.69 -5.18 -12.64
N ASP A 401 13.99 -6.35 -12.10
CA ASP A 401 13.01 -7.25 -11.50
C ASP A 401 12.86 -6.91 -10.00
N LEU A 402 11.88 -7.51 -9.31
CA LEU A 402 11.80 -7.50 -7.84
C LEU A 402 13.18 -7.87 -7.23
N PRO A 403 13.48 -7.46 -5.97
CA PRO A 403 14.76 -7.73 -5.30
C PRO A 403 14.89 -9.20 -4.89
N LEU A 404 14.44 -10.10 -5.76
CA LEU A 404 14.63 -11.53 -5.69
C LEU A 404 16.06 -11.83 -6.13
N PRO A 405 16.77 -12.73 -5.42
CA PRO A 405 18.17 -13.02 -5.72
C PRO A 405 18.39 -13.49 -7.14
N SER A 406 19.65 -13.41 -7.55
CA SER A 406 20.11 -13.90 -8.84
C SER A 406 19.78 -15.40 -9.03
N ARG A 407 19.69 -15.82 -10.29
CA ARG A 407 19.29 -17.18 -10.74
C ARG A 407 20.08 -18.33 -10.08
N ARG A 408 21.21 -18.07 -9.42
CA ARG A 408 22.05 -19.09 -8.79
C ARG A 408 21.64 -19.49 -7.36
N GLN A 409 20.79 -18.72 -6.66
CA GLN A 409 20.31 -19.06 -5.30
C GLN A 409 18.80 -18.82 -5.03
N PRO A 410 17.89 -18.92 -6.01
CA PRO A 410 16.48 -18.59 -5.78
C PRO A 410 15.80 -19.54 -4.79
N LEU A 411 16.18 -20.83 -4.77
CA LEU A 411 15.62 -21.80 -3.82
C LEU A 411 15.96 -21.43 -2.37
N LEU A 412 17.24 -21.15 -2.07
CA LEU A 412 17.68 -20.80 -0.73
C LEU A 412 16.91 -19.60 -0.18
N VAL A 413 16.73 -18.55 -0.98
CA VAL A 413 16.05 -17.34 -0.49
C VAL A 413 14.55 -17.50 -0.41
N VAL A 414 13.92 -18.23 -1.34
CA VAL A 414 12.51 -18.59 -1.16
C VAL A 414 12.34 -19.42 0.10
N THR A 415 13.22 -20.39 0.37
CA THR A 415 13.24 -21.16 1.62
C THR A 415 13.42 -20.26 2.83
N VAL A 416 14.35 -19.29 2.80
CA VAL A 416 14.55 -18.33 3.89
C VAL A 416 13.31 -17.46 4.09
N LEU A 417 12.71 -16.92 3.04
CA LEU A 417 11.49 -16.12 3.15
C LEU A 417 10.33 -16.94 3.71
N VAL A 418 10.14 -18.17 3.24
CA VAL A 418 9.12 -19.09 3.77
C VAL A 418 9.41 -19.42 5.24
N ALA A 419 10.67 -19.65 5.61
CA ALA A 419 11.06 -19.88 6.99
C ALA A 419 10.78 -18.65 7.87
N VAL A 420 11.10 -17.45 7.40
CA VAL A 420 10.78 -16.18 8.08
C VAL A 420 9.28 -16.03 8.28
N VAL A 421 8.47 -16.30 7.25
CA VAL A 421 7.00 -16.27 7.35
C VAL A 421 6.51 -17.30 8.35
N ALA A 422 7.00 -18.55 8.29
CA ALA A 422 6.59 -19.60 9.19
C ALA A 422 6.93 -19.26 10.66
N VAL A 423 8.16 -18.79 10.92
CA VAL A 423 8.59 -18.36 12.25
C VAL A 423 7.74 -17.19 12.73
N ALA A 424 7.52 -16.18 11.88
CA ALA A 424 6.73 -15.01 12.22
C ALA A 424 5.27 -15.37 12.54
N LEU A 425 4.65 -16.27 11.76
CA LEU A 425 3.30 -16.77 12.04
C LEU A 425 3.25 -17.61 13.31
N VAL A 426 4.25 -18.46 13.55
CA VAL A 426 4.32 -19.26 14.79
C VAL A 426 4.41 -18.34 16.01
N ILE A 427 5.26 -17.32 15.93
CA ILE A 427 5.41 -16.31 16.98
C ILE A 427 4.07 -15.58 17.20
N ALA A 428 3.46 -15.07 16.13
CA ALA A 428 2.23 -14.29 16.21
C ALA A 428 0.99 -15.09 16.66
N VAL A 429 0.94 -16.40 16.40
CA VAL A 429 -0.22 -17.24 16.73
C VAL A 429 -0.03 -18.01 18.04
N PHE A 430 1.13 -18.63 18.23
CA PHE A 430 1.33 -19.58 19.33
C PHE A 430 2.12 -18.99 20.50
N ALA A 431 3.05 -18.08 20.26
CA ALA A 431 3.86 -17.54 21.35
C ALA A 431 3.11 -16.50 22.20
N THR A 432 2.09 -15.84 21.64
CA THR A 432 1.32 -14.79 22.31
C THR A 432 -0.12 -15.19 22.65
N GLY A 433 -0.53 -16.43 22.33
CA GLY A 433 -1.91 -16.88 22.53
C GLY A 433 -2.92 -16.22 21.56
N GLY A 434 -2.43 -15.60 20.49
CA GLY A 434 -3.19 -14.76 19.57
C GLY A 434 -2.60 -13.35 19.48
N ILE A 435 -3.06 -12.56 18.50
CA ILE A 435 -2.78 -11.12 18.47
C ILE A 435 -3.99 -10.43 19.06
N THR A 436 -3.81 -9.75 20.18
CA THR A 436 -4.85 -8.86 20.72
C THR A 436 -5.11 -7.75 19.71
N PRO A 437 -6.36 -7.56 19.26
CA PRO A 437 -6.66 -6.51 18.32
C PRO A 437 -6.39 -5.14 18.91
N ASP A 438 -6.01 -4.21 18.05
CA ASP A 438 -5.57 -2.87 18.44
C ASP A 438 -4.40 -2.80 19.42
N ALA A 439 -3.71 -3.91 19.69
CA ALA A 439 -2.52 -3.95 20.55
C ALA A 439 -1.26 -3.41 19.87
N TYR A 440 -1.40 -2.41 18.98
CA TYR A 440 -0.27 -1.69 18.39
C TYR A 440 0.63 -1.03 19.43
N ILE A 441 0.19 -0.99 20.68
CA ILE A 441 0.91 -0.42 21.79
C ILE A 441 1.31 -1.51 22.78
N ASP A 442 0.38 -2.40 23.15
CA ASP A 442 0.57 -3.33 24.27
C ASP A 442 1.19 -4.68 23.87
N ASP A 443 1.14 -5.06 22.58
CA ASP A 443 1.77 -6.27 22.05
C ASP A 443 2.45 -6.00 20.69
N LEU A 444 3.48 -5.15 20.73
CA LEU A 444 4.23 -4.80 19.53
C LEU A 444 4.95 -5.99 18.92
N GLY A 445 5.39 -6.94 19.75
CA GLY A 445 6.11 -8.12 19.29
C GLY A 445 5.28 -8.93 18.28
N ALA A 446 4.08 -9.35 18.67
CA ALA A 446 3.23 -10.17 17.80
C ALA A 446 2.82 -9.42 16.53
N MET A 447 2.53 -8.12 16.69
CA MET A 447 2.19 -7.24 15.58
C MET A 447 3.34 -7.11 14.57
N THR A 448 4.57 -6.87 15.05
CA THR A 448 5.79 -6.81 14.23
C THR A 448 5.96 -8.10 13.44
N ALA A 449 5.80 -9.26 14.10
CA ALA A 449 5.91 -10.56 13.45
C ALA A 449 4.86 -10.72 12.33
N ALA A 450 3.59 -10.40 12.61
CA ALA A 450 2.53 -10.48 11.62
C ALA A 450 2.83 -9.62 10.37
N LEU A 451 3.30 -8.39 10.55
CA LEU A 451 3.57 -7.48 9.44
C LEU A 451 4.81 -7.87 8.63
N VAL A 452 5.84 -8.38 9.30
CA VAL A 452 6.98 -9.01 8.63
C VAL A 452 6.50 -10.17 7.76
N ALA A 453 5.59 -11.01 8.26
CA ALA A 453 5.01 -12.11 7.48
C ALA A 453 4.20 -11.59 6.28
N ILE A 454 3.40 -10.54 6.46
CA ILE A 454 2.58 -9.94 5.39
C ILE A 454 3.43 -9.32 4.28
N ILE A 455 4.61 -8.78 4.58
CA ILE A 455 5.54 -8.26 3.56
C ILE A 455 6.32 -9.39 2.89
N THR A 456 6.85 -10.32 3.68
CA THR A 456 7.75 -11.39 3.19
C THR A 456 7.00 -12.51 2.47
N GLY A 457 5.76 -12.80 2.84
CA GLY A 457 4.92 -13.82 2.20
C GLY A 457 4.69 -13.57 0.71
N PRO A 458 4.16 -12.40 0.30
CA PRO A 458 4.00 -12.07 -1.12
C PRO A 458 5.33 -12.02 -1.87
N LEU A 459 6.44 -11.64 -1.23
CA LEU A 459 7.79 -11.75 -1.83
C LEU A 459 8.20 -13.21 -2.08
N ALA A 460 7.90 -14.11 -1.13
CA ALA A 460 8.15 -15.54 -1.29
C ALA A 460 7.35 -16.12 -2.46
N VAL A 461 6.07 -15.73 -2.58
CA VAL A 461 5.21 -16.10 -3.72
C VAL A 461 5.81 -15.60 -5.04
N ALA A 462 6.24 -14.34 -5.11
CA ALA A 462 6.89 -13.80 -6.30
C ALA A 462 8.21 -14.54 -6.65
N GLY A 463 8.99 -14.92 -5.63
CA GLY A 463 10.19 -15.74 -5.78
C GLY A 463 9.90 -17.15 -6.31
N TRP A 464 8.86 -17.79 -5.79
CA TRP A 464 8.39 -19.10 -6.28
C TRP A 464 7.89 -19.04 -7.72
N LEU A 465 7.14 -18.00 -8.09
CA LEU A 465 6.72 -17.79 -9.48
C LEU A 465 7.92 -17.65 -10.44
N LYS A 466 8.95 -16.91 -10.02
CA LYS A 466 10.20 -16.79 -10.77
C LYS A 466 10.92 -18.12 -10.95
N LEU A 467 10.95 -18.97 -9.91
CA LEU A 467 11.49 -20.32 -10.01
C LEU A 467 10.74 -21.17 -11.04
N ARG A 468 9.41 -21.15 -11.00
CA ARG A 468 8.57 -21.95 -11.90
C ARG A 468 8.81 -21.60 -13.37
N GLU A 469 8.89 -20.30 -13.70
CA GLU A 469 9.19 -19.84 -15.06
C GLU A 469 10.53 -20.35 -15.57
N THR A 470 11.55 -20.37 -14.70
CA THR A 470 12.89 -20.84 -15.09
C THR A 470 13.00 -22.35 -15.31
N VAL A 471 12.04 -23.14 -14.82
CA VAL A 471 11.99 -24.60 -15.04
C VAL A 471 11.26 -24.93 -16.34
N THR A 472 10.29 -24.11 -16.72
CA THR A 472 9.48 -24.32 -17.94
C THR A 472 10.11 -23.78 -19.22
N ALA A 473 11.13 -22.93 -19.11
CA ALA A 473 11.88 -22.33 -20.22
C ALA A 473 13.25 -22.98 -20.36
#